data_AF-A0AA43ULU7-F1
#
_entry.id   AF-A0AA43ULU7-F1
#
_cell.length_a   1.000
_cell.length_b   1.000
_cell.length_c   1.000
_cell.angle_alpha   90.00
_cell.angle_beta   90.00
_cell.angle_gamma   90.00
#
_symmetry.space_group_name_H-M   'P 1'
#
loop_
_entity.id
_entity.type
_entity.pdbx_description
1 polymer ?
#
loop_
_entity_poly.entity_id
_entity_poly.type
_entity_poly.pdbx_seq_one_letter_code
_entity_poly.pdbx_strand_id
1 'polypeptide(L)'
;ENIDLEVSVHVRVGFPELLSDKADLPEVDIAFVFRANLASLTRVLGTDTGEPGIEFGLVIRDCPKAAIPTKLGPKEGMEHDLWLFKATIEFG
;
A
#
# COMPACT_ATOMS: atom_id res chain seq x y z
N GLU A 1 4.36 -0.22 14.66
CA GLU A 1 4.93 -0.58 13.34
C GLU A 1 6.39 -0.18 13.33
N ASN A 2 7.30 -1.14 13.14
CA ASN A 2 8.71 -0.87 12.82
C ASN A 2 8.92 -1.42 11.41
N ILE A 3 8.69 -0.58 10.41
CA ILE A 3 9.03 -0.89 9.02
C ILE A 3 10.46 -0.40 8.83
N ASP A 4 11.39 -1.32 8.70
CA ASP A 4 12.82 -1.01 8.58
C ASP A 4 13.28 -1.00 7.11
N LEU A 5 12.53 -1.67 6.23
CA LEU A 5 12.72 -1.61 4.79
C LEU A 5 11.36 -1.48 4.09
N GLU A 6 11.24 -0.49 3.21
CA GLU A 6 10.19 -0.42 2.20
C GLU A 6 10.83 -0.39 0.81
N VAL A 7 10.34 -1.25 -0.08
CA VAL A 7 10.62 -1.20 -1.51
C VAL A 7 9.28 -0.97 -2.21
N SER A 8 9.20 0.08 -3.02
CA SER A 8 8.02 0.36 -3.84
C SER A 8 8.42 0.53 -5.31
N VAL A 9 7.63 -0.10 -6.18
CA VAL A 9 7.70 0.11 -7.63
C VAL A 9 6.38 0.71 -8.04
N HIS A 10 6.44 1.89 -8.65
CA HIS A 10 5.25 2.64 -9.02
C HIS A 10 5.22 3.00 -10.50
N VAL A 11 4.01 3.19 -11.01
CA VAL A 11 3.75 3.69 -12.36
C VAL A 11 2.58 4.66 -12.30
N ARG A 12 2.71 5.76 -13.04
CA ARG A 12 1.63 6.71 -13.24
C ARG A 12 0.73 6.23 -14.36
N VAL A 13 -0.56 6.11 -14.08
CA VAL A 13 -1.57 5.66 -15.05
C VAL A 13 -2.83 6.51 -14.95
N GLY A 14 -3.62 6.53 -16.03
CA GLY A 14 -4.99 7.04 -15.95
C GLY A 14 -5.80 6.26 -14.91
N PHE A 15 -6.77 6.92 -14.26
CA PHE A 15 -7.57 6.29 -13.23
C PHE A 15 -8.29 5.04 -13.77
N PRO A 16 -8.22 3.88 -13.11
CA PRO A 16 -8.86 2.66 -13.62
C PRO A 16 -10.37 2.84 -13.79
N GLU A 17 -10.87 2.64 -15.01
CA GLU A 17 -12.30 2.84 -15.32
C GLU A 17 -13.22 2.01 -14.40
N LEU A 18 -12.79 0.80 -14.03
CA LEU A 18 -13.50 -0.10 -13.11
C LEU A 18 -13.80 0.53 -11.75
N LEU A 19 -12.96 1.47 -11.30
CA LEU A 19 -13.05 2.13 -10.00
C LEU A 19 -13.62 3.55 -10.12
N SER A 20 -13.74 4.08 -11.35
CA SER A 20 -14.08 5.48 -11.60
C SER A 20 -15.58 5.80 -11.59
N ASP A 21 -16.46 4.80 -11.52
CA ASP A 21 -17.91 4.96 -11.75
C ASP A 21 -18.24 5.78 -13.02
N LYS A 22 -17.38 5.68 -14.05
CA LYS A 22 -17.44 6.44 -15.33
C LYS A 22 -17.18 7.95 -15.19
N ALA A 23 -16.62 8.40 -14.08
CA ALA A 23 -16.12 9.76 -13.94
C ALA A 23 -14.72 9.87 -14.56
N ASP A 24 -14.46 10.99 -15.25
CA ASP A 24 -13.12 11.32 -15.72
C ASP A 24 -12.29 11.81 -14.52
N LEU A 25 -11.46 10.92 -13.99
CA LEU A 25 -10.66 11.15 -12.79
C LEU A 25 -9.20 11.37 -13.17
N PRO A 26 -8.46 12.18 -12.40
CA PRO A 26 -7.06 12.49 -12.70
C PRO A 26 -6.20 11.22 -12.69
N GLU A 27 -5.05 11.30 -13.35
CA GLU A 27 -4.01 10.27 -13.26
C GLU A 27 -3.62 10.00 -11.81
N VAL A 28 -3.30 8.73 -11.53
CA VAL A 28 -2.90 8.25 -10.21
C VAL A 28 -1.63 7.41 -10.30
N ASP A 29 -0.92 7.33 -9.18
CA ASP A 29 0.25 6.48 -9.05
C ASP A 29 -0.15 5.14 -8.45
N ILE A 30 -0.05 4.07 -9.24
CA ILE A 30 -0.24 2.70 -8.74
C ILE A 30 1.12 2.15 -8.34
N ALA A 31 1.24 1.72 -7.09
CA ALA A 31 2.46 1.16 -6.54
C ALA A 31 2.26 -0.28 -6.05
N PHE A 32 3.21 -1.15 -6.41
CA PHE A 32 3.44 -2.40 -5.69
C PHE A 32 4.40 -2.11 -4.54
N VAL A 33 4.00 -2.43 -3.31
CA VAL A 33 4.75 -2.13 -2.09
C VAL A 33 5.14 -3.43 -1.42
N PHE A 34 6.39 -3.52 -0.98
CA PHE A 34 6.91 -4.57 -0.13
C PHE A 34 7.57 -3.92 1.09
N ARG A 35 7.18 -4.35 2.28
CA ARG A 35 7.63 -3.83 3.57
C ARG A 35 8.05 -4.99 4.46
N ALA A 36 9.17 -4.82 5.14
CA ALA A 36 9.68 -5.81 6.09
C ALA A 36 10.23 -5.09 7.33
N ASN A 37 10.00 -5.69 8.50
CA ASN A 37 10.64 -5.26 9.73
C ASN A 37 12.08 -5.82 9.86
N LEU A 38 12.86 -5.26 10.78
CA LEU A 38 14.25 -5.67 11.01
C LEU A 38 14.38 -7.17 11.30
N ALA A 39 13.46 -7.71 12.11
CA ALA A 39 13.42 -9.14 12.43
C ALA A 39 13.29 -10.03 11.19
N SER A 40 12.57 -9.60 10.15
CA SER A 40 12.49 -10.32 8.88
C SER A 40 13.80 -10.30 8.12
N LEU A 41 14.50 -9.16 8.14
CA LEU A 41 15.79 -9.01 7.45
C LEU A 41 16.88 -9.85 8.13
N THR A 42 16.97 -9.78 9.45
CA THR A 42 17.99 -10.49 10.23
C THR A 42 17.76 -12.00 10.21
N ARG A 43 16.51 -12.46 10.13
CA ARG A 43 16.19 -13.89 9.97
C ARG A 43 16.76 -14.49 8.69
N VAL A 44 16.75 -13.75 7.58
CA VAL A 44 17.41 -14.19 6.32
C VAL A 44 18.91 -14.34 6.51
N LEU A 45 19.52 -13.50 7.34
CA LEU A 45 20.94 -13.54 7.71
C LEU A 45 21.24 -14.55 8.85
N GLY A 46 20.25 -15.34 9.28
CA GLY A 46 20.40 -16.34 10.34
C GLY A 46 20.48 -15.79 11.76
N THR A 47 20.12 -14.52 11.97
CA THR A 47 20.09 -13.88 13.30
C THR A 47 18.64 -13.71 13.76
N ASP A 48 18.37 -14.04 15.02
CA ASP A 48 17.04 -13.85 15.61
C ASP A 48 17.01 -12.57 16.43
N THR A 49 16.29 -11.55 15.94
CA THR A 49 16.15 -10.25 16.60
C THR A 49 14.69 -9.93 16.97
N GLY A 50 13.80 -10.92 16.98
CA GLY A 50 12.39 -10.75 17.34
C GLY A 50 11.43 -11.37 16.31
N GLU A 51 10.18 -10.90 16.34
CA GLU A 51 9.09 -11.45 15.53
C GLU A 51 9.12 -10.90 14.09
N PRO A 52 9.34 -11.76 13.07
CA PRO A 52 9.34 -11.33 11.67
C PRO A 52 7.92 -10.95 11.21
N GLY A 53 7.82 -9.83 10.51
CA GLY A 53 6.60 -9.36 9.86
C GLY A 53 6.89 -8.79 8.48
N ILE A 54 6.12 -9.24 7.49
CA ILE A 54 6.19 -8.78 6.10
C ILE A 54 4.81 -8.29 5.68
N GLU A 55 4.76 -7.13 5.03
CA GLU A 55 3.57 -6.58 4.40
C GLU A 55 3.85 -6.34 2.92
N PHE A 56 2.96 -6.78 2.04
CA PHE A 56 3.06 -6.44 0.62
C PHE A 56 1.69 -6.30 -0.03
N GLY A 57 1.63 -5.56 -1.12
CA GLY A 57 0.37 -5.35 -1.80
C GLY A 57 0.42 -4.33 -2.92
N LEU A 58 -0.76 -4.04 -3.45
CA LEU A 58 -0.98 -3.06 -4.51
C LEU A 58 -1.78 -1.89 -3.92
N VAL A 59 -1.28 -0.68 -4.11
CA VAL A 59 -1.88 0.55 -3.57
C VAL A 59 -1.98 1.61 -4.67
N ILE A 60 -3.10 2.33 -4.70
CA ILE A 60 -3.22 3.60 -5.43
C ILE A 60 -2.81 4.69 -4.45
N ARG A 61 -1.70 5.38 -4.75
CA ARG A 61 -1.21 6.52 -3.98
C ARG A 61 -1.93 7.80 -4.39
N ASP A 62 -2.09 8.71 -3.44
CA ASP A 62 -2.71 10.02 -3.64
C ASP A 62 -4.07 9.93 -4.36
N CYS A 63 -4.85 8.91 -3.99
CA CYS A 63 -6.13 8.63 -4.64
C CYS A 63 -7.09 9.81 -4.42
N PRO A 64 -7.67 10.38 -5.49
CA PRO A 64 -8.59 11.50 -5.36
C PRO A 64 -9.79 11.08 -4.49
N LYS A 65 -10.18 11.94 -3.54
CA LYS A 65 -11.31 11.69 -2.62
C LYS A 65 -12.58 11.23 -3.33
N ALA A 66 -12.85 11.75 -4.52
CA ALA A 66 -14.00 11.38 -5.35
C ALA A 66 -14.05 9.89 -5.74
N ALA A 67 -12.89 9.24 -5.79
CA ALA A 67 -12.77 7.83 -6.15
C ALA A 67 -12.85 6.88 -4.94
N ILE A 68 -12.84 7.42 -3.72
CA ILE A 68 -12.86 6.62 -2.51
C ILE A 68 -14.31 6.37 -2.12
N PRO A 69 -14.72 5.10 -1.92
CA PRO A 69 -16.06 4.79 -1.44
C PRO A 69 -16.40 5.58 -0.18
N THR A 70 -17.52 6.31 -0.19
CA THR A 70 -17.96 7.14 0.95
C THR A 70 -18.09 6.35 2.26
N LYS A 71 -18.35 5.04 2.17
CA LYS A 71 -18.38 4.11 3.31
C LYS A 71 -17.04 3.99 4.05
N LEU A 72 -15.91 4.28 3.40
CA LEU A 72 -14.58 4.31 4.01
C LEU A 72 -14.29 5.63 4.75
N GLY A 73 -15.21 6.61 4.67
CA GLY A 73 -15.11 7.88 5.41
C GLY A 73 -13.90 8.73 5.04
N PRO A 74 -13.63 9.02 3.75
CA PRO A 74 -12.47 9.81 3.36
C PRO A 74 -12.55 11.24 3.90
N LYS A 75 -11.48 11.69 4.56
CA LYS A 75 -11.37 13.01 5.17
C LYS A 75 -10.77 14.01 4.20
N GLU A 76 -11.42 15.16 4.07
CA GLU A 76 -10.94 16.24 3.21
C GLU A 76 -9.60 16.79 3.73
N GLY A 77 -8.63 17.00 2.82
CA GLY A 77 -7.29 17.50 3.16
C GLY A 77 -6.30 16.43 3.65
N MET A 78 -6.64 15.13 3.57
CA MET A 78 -5.70 14.04 3.81
C MET A 78 -5.33 13.36 2.51
N GLU A 79 -4.06 12.97 2.38
CA GLU A 79 -3.65 12.00 1.36
C GLU A 79 -4.35 10.67 1.64
N HIS A 80 -4.72 9.98 0.56
CA HIS A 80 -5.49 8.77 0.63
C HIS A 80 -4.84 7.68 -0.19
N ASP A 81 -4.21 6.76 0.51
CA ASP A 81 -3.75 5.51 -0.07
C ASP A 81 -4.90 4.50 -0.10
N LEU A 82 -5.26 4.05 -1.30
CA LEU A 82 -6.25 3.00 -1.48
C LEU A 82 -5.55 1.67 -1.75
N TRP A 83 -5.50 0.80 -0.74
CA TRP A 83 -5.02 -0.57 -0.90
C TRP A 83 -6.04 -1.37 -1.71
N LEU A 84 -5.66 -1.75 -2.93
CA LEU A 84 -6.45 -2.65 -3.78
C LEU A 84 -6.32 -4.10 -3.30
N PHE A 85 -5.13 -4.45 -2.84
CA PHE A 85 -4.82 -5.73 -2.25
C PHE A 85 -3.71 -5.53 -1.22
N LYS A 86 -3.85 -6.16 -0.06
CA LYS A 86 -2.86 -6.15 1.01
C LYS A 86 -2.76 -7.55 1.60
N ALA A 87 -1.54 -8.06 1.71
CA ALA A 87 -1.22 -9.28 2.41
C ALA A 87 -0.22 -8.98 3.53
N THR A 88 -0.48 -9.57 4.68
CA THR A 88 0.41 -9.52 5.84
C THR A 88 0.81 -10.96 6.17
N ILE A 89 2.11 -11.19 6.32
CA ILE A 89 2.66 -12.47 6.78
C ILE A 89 3.29 -12.23 8.14
N GLU A 90 2.78 -12.94 9.13
CA GLU A 90 3.30 -12.99 10.49
C GLU A 90 3.85 -14.40 10.73
N PHE A 91 5.03 -14.48 11.34
CA PHE A 91 5.69 -15.74 11.65
C PHE A 91 5.50 -16.04 13.14
N GLY A 92 4.67 -17.05 13.46
CA GLY A 92 4.47 -17.56 14.81
C GLY A 92 5.42 -18.69 15.20
#